data_AF-A0A936XEB8-F1
#
_entry.id   AF-A0A936XEB8-F1
#
_cell.length_a   1.000
_cell.length_b   1.000
_cell.length_c   1.000
_cell.angle_alpha   90.00
_cell.angle_beta   90.00
_cell.angle_gamma   90.00
#
_symmetry.space_group_name_H-M   'P 1'
#
loop_
_entity.id
_entity.type
_entity.pdbx_description
1 polymer ?
#
loop_
_entity_poly.entity_id
_entity_poly.type
_entity_poly.pdbx_seq_one_letter_code
_entity_poly.pdbx_strand_id
1 'polypeptide(L)'
;MPASDLTKEILRKHNVLTGFSRFIYFSLFAIALNLIDSLLGAYPDWGAVYVLSPSAISLIISLFIFRKGHTLAARVIAALTFNVIFLLISLHLGQGGGTYLYYFPFTMAFVYLFWSDSNPYYTTALVVTNLLFLAACLVFEPDKPQNYDVPESKMRYIFILTFIISFSLTMYFFFLIYNFQQTLYKRIMNLEKRTRLTSSVQ
;
A
#
# COMPACT_ATOMS: atom_id res chain seq x y z
N MET A 1 35.04 -11.21 1.30
CA MET A 1 34.70 -11.20 -0.14
C MET A 1 33.45 -10.35 -0.35
N PRO A 2 33.46 -9.31 -1.18
CA PRO A 2 32.26 -8.52 -1.46
C PRO A 2 31.29 -9.39 -2.27
N ALA A 3 30.02 -9.46 -1.85
CA ALA A 3 28.98 -10.19 -2.57
C ALA A 3 28.97 -9.79 -4.06
N SER A 4 28.90 -10.76 -4.96
CA SER A 4 28.81 -10.50 -6.40
C SER A 4 27.52 -9.74 -6.68
N ASP A 5 27.51 -8.91 -7.73
CA ASP A 5 26.35 -8.07 -8.03
C ASP A 5 25.08 -8.89 -8.32
N LEU A 6 25.27 -10.13 -8.80
CA LEU A 6 24.22 -11.15 -8.90
C LEU A 6 23.59 -11.49 -7.54
N THR A 7 24.39 -11.70 -6.50
CA THR A 7 23.88 -11.97 -5.13
C THR A 7 23.08 -10.78 -4.59
N LYS A 8 23.49 -9.56 -4.91
CA LYS A 8 22.79 -8.33 -4.48
C LYS A 8 21.48 -8.11 -5.23
N GLU A 9 21.43 -8.43 -6.52
CA GLU A 9 20.22 -8.37 -7.32
C GLU A 9 19.19 -9.41 -6.86
N ILE A 10 19.65 -10.63 -6.55
CA ILE A 10 18.83 -11.69 -5.94
C ILE A 10 18.26 -11.23 -4.59
N LEU A 11 19.07 -10.63 -3.72
CA LEU A 11 18.63 -10.08 -2.43
C LEU A 11 17.61 -8.94 -2.60
N ARG A 12 17.79 -8.06 -3.58
CA ARG A 12 16.84 -6.97 -3.89
C ARG A 12 15.49 -7.55 -4.33
N LYS A 13 15.52 -8.50 -5.26
CA LYS A 13 14.32 -9.18 -5.77
C LYS A 13 13.61 -9.95 -4.65
N HIS A 14 14.37 -10.64 -3.80
CA HIS A 14 13.86 -11.36 -2.64
C HIS A 14 13.20 -10.43 -1.60
N ASN A 15 13.82 -9.30 -1.27
CA ASN A 15 13.26 -8.35 -0.30
C ASN A 15 11.95 -7.70 -0.78
N VAL A 16 11.83 -7.45 -2.09
CA VAL A 16 10.57 -6.92 -2.64
C VAL A 16 9.51 -8.03 -2.75
N LEU A 17 9.92 -9.26 -3.11
CA LEU A 17 9.01 -10.40 -3.17
C LEU A 17 8.40 -10.74 -1.79
N THR A 18 9.24 -10.74 -0.76
CA THR A 18 8.82 -10.94 0.63
C THR A 18 8.06 -9.73 1.17
N GLY A 19 8.41 -8.51 0.74
CA GLY A 19 7.70 -7.28 1.07
C GLY A 19 6.24 -7.29 0.62
N PHE A 20 5.97 -7.73 -0.61
CA PHE A 20 4.59 -7.83 -1.11
C PHE A 20 3.74 -8.79 -0.27
N SER A 21 4.24 -10.01 -0.03
CA SER A 21 3.48 -11.00 0.75
C SER A 21 3.20 -10.49 2.18
N ARG A 22 4.19 -9.87 2.83
CA ARG A 22 4.02 -9.27 4.16
C ARG A 22 3.00 -8.14 4.17
N PHE A 23 3.01 -7.29 3.15
CA PHE A 23 2.03 -6.23 2.99
C PHE A 23 0.61 -6.82 2.90
N ILE A 24 0.40 -7.82 2.04
CA ILE A 24 -0.93 -8.43 1.91
C ILE A 24 -1.37 -9.16 3.19
N TYR A 25 -0.48 -9.87 3.89
CA TYR A 25 -0.83 -10.48 5.18
C TYR A 25 -1.22 -9.45 6.24
N PHE A 26 -0.49 -8.34 6.32
CA PHE A 26 -0.83 -7.25 7.24
C PHE A 26 -2.20 -6.65 6.90
N SER A 27 -2.49 -6.45 5.61
CA SER A 27 -3.80 -5.98 5.17
C SER A 27 -4.92 -6.98 5.44
N LEU A 28 -4.71 -8.28 5.22
CA LEU A 28 -5.68 -9.32 5.55
C LEU A 28 -5.95 -9.36 7.05
N PHE A 29 -4.93 -9.17 7.89
CA PHE A 29 -5.09 -9.05 9.33
C PHE A 29 -5.92 -7.82 9.71
N ALA A 30 -5.62 -6.65 9.12
CA ALA A 30 -6.42 -5.45 9.34
C ALA A 30 -7.88 -5.64 8.90
N ILE A 31 -8.12 -6.27 7.75
CA ILE A 31 -9.46 -6.60 7.26
C ILE A 31 -10.17 -7.55 8.23
N ALA A 32 -9.48 -8.57 8.75
CA ALA A 32 -10.06 -9.50 9.73
C ALA A 32 -10.48 -8.77 11.02
N LEU A 33 -9.64 -7.87 11.53
CA LEU A 33 -10.00 -7.06 12.70
C LEU A 33 -11.23 -6.18 12.43
N ASN A 34 -11.28 -5.52 11.26
CA ASN A 34 -12.42 -4.69 10.88
C ASN A 34 -13.70 -5.52 10.67
N LEU A 35 -13.59 -6.75 10.13
CA LEU A 35 -14.72 -7.67 10.01
C LEU A 35 -15.24 -8.12 11.37
N ILE A 36 -14.35 -8.44 12.30
CA ILE A 36 -14.74 -8.82 13.68
C ILE A 36 -15.46 -7.64 14.35
N ASP A 37 -14.91 -6.44 14.26
CA ASP A 37 -15.53 -5.23 14.82
C ASP A 37 -16.89 -4.94 14.16
N SER A 38 -16.99 -5.10 12.84
CA SER A 38 -18.25 -4.88 12.11
C SER A 38 -19.32 -5.93 12.41
N LEU A 39 -18.94 -7.14 12.83
CA LEU A 39 -19.87 -8.24 13.15
C LEU A 39 -20.26 -8.28 14.63
N LEU A 40 -19.31 -8.01 15.54
CA LEU A 40 -19.44 -8.21 16.98
C LEU A 40 -19.38 -6.91 17.79
N GLY A 41 -19.11 -5.78 17.13
CA GLY A 41 -19.00 -4.48 17.75
C GLY A 41 -20.33 -3.92 18.23
N ALA A 42 -20.26 -2.81 18.97
CA ALA A 42 -21.43 -2.13 19.52
C ALA A 42 -22.38 -1.58 18.44
N TYR A 43 -21.89 -1.40 17.21
CA TYR A 43 -22.65 -0.95 16.04
C TYR A 43 -22.31 -1.85 14.85
N PRO A 44 -23.10 -2.92 14.60
CA PRO A 44 -22.85 -3.80 13.48
C PRO A 44 -22.93 -3.06 12.14
N ASP A 45 -21.89 -3.17 11.32
CA ASP A 45 -21.78 -2.51 10.01
C ASP A 45 -21.74 -3.56 8.90
N TRP A 46 -22.93 -3.94 8.42
CA TRP A 46 -23.06 -4.89 7.32
C TRP A 46 -22.48 -4.35 6.01
N GLY A 47 -22.48 -3.03 5.81
CA GLY A 47 -21.88 -2.40 4.64
C GLY A 47 -20.38 -2.67 4.57
N ALA A 48 -19.69 -2.47 5.69
CA ALA A 48 -18.27 -2.83 5.81
C ALA A 48 -18.07 -4.34 5.57
N VAL A 49 -18.91 -5.22 6.11
CA VAL A 49 -18.79 -6.67 5.88
C VAL A 49 -18.90 -7.04 4.39
N TYR A 50 -19.86 -6.46 3.67
CA TYR A 50 -20.05 -6.71 2.23
C TYR A 50 -18.91 -6.19 1.36
N VAL A 51 -18.18 -5.16 1.79
CA VAL A 51 -17.00 -4.65 1.09
C VAL A 51 -15.75 -5.45 1.44
N LEU A 52 -15.54 -5.72 2.73
CA LEU A 52 -14.32 -6.31 3.26
C LEU A 52 -14.19 -7.80 2.95
N SER A 53 -15.29 -8.55 2.96
CA SER A 53 -15.30 -10.00 2.69
C SER A 53 -14.84 -10.36 1.27
N PRO A 54 -15.43 -9.82 0.18
CA PRO A 54 -14.95 -10.10 -1.17
C PRO A 54 -13.54 -9.54 -1.41
N SER A 55 -13.18 -8.46 -0.74
CA SER A 55 -11.84 -7.89 -0.83
C SER A 55 -10.78 -8.81 -0.20
N ALA A 56 -11.07 -9.43 0.94
CA ALA A 56 -10.19 -10.45 1.55
C ALA A 56 -9.97 -11.62 0.58
N ILE A 57 -11.03 -12.10 -0.07
CA ILE A 57 -10.94 -13.16 -1.09
C ILE A 57 -10.04 -12.72 -2.26
N SER A 58 -10.24 -11.49 -2.77
CA SER A 58 -9.43 -10.93 -3.86
C SER A 58 -7.94 -10.83 -3.48
N LEU A 59 -7.62 -10.43 -2.25
CA LEU A 59 -6.25 -10.38 -1.74
C LEU A 59 -5.63 -11.78 -1.57
N ILE A 60 -6.41 -12.78 -1.15
CA ILE A 60 -5.96 -14.18 -1.10
C ILE A 60 -5.66 -14.71 -2.50
N ILE A 61 -6.54 -14.42 -3.48
CA ILE A 61 -6.31 -14.75 -4.89
C ILE A 61 -5.03 -14.08 -5.40
N SER A 62 -4.82 -12.81 -5.07
CA SER A 62 -3.59 -12.08 -5.40
C SER A 62 -2.34 -12.77 -4.83
N LEU A 63 -2.36 -13.20 -3.56
CA LEU A 63 -1.26 -13.98 -2.96
C LEU A 63 -1.01 -15.30 -3.70
N PHE A 64 -2.07 -16.01 -4.09
CA PHE A 64 -1.93 -17.26 -4.83
C PHE A 64 -1.30 -17.06 -6.21
N ILE A 65 -1.76 -16.05 -6.95
CA ILE A 65 -1.21 -15.66 -8.26
C ILE A 65 0.27 -15.25 -8.10
N PHE A 66 0.60 -14.54 -7.02
CA PHE A 66 1.97 -14.13 -6.72
C PHE A 66 2.89 -15.33 -6.50
N ARG A 67 2.43 -16.34 -5.73
CA ARG A 67 3.17 -17.58 -5.49
C ARG A 67 3.40 -18.40 -6.76
N LYS A 68 2.51 -18.29 -7.75
CA LYS A 68 2.67 -18.91 -9.08
C LYS A 68 3.67 -18.17 -9.99
N GLY A 69 4.24 -17.06 -9.55
CA GLY A 69 5.24 -16.29 -10.30
C GLY A 69 4.67 -15.15 -11.14
N HIS A 70 3.34 -14.97 -11.17
CA HIS A 70 2.70 -13.86 -11.88
C HIS A 70 2.68 -12.59 -11.00
N THR A 71 3.86 -12.03 -10.73
CA THR A 71 4.05 -10.94 -9.77
C THR A 71 3.31 -9.64 -10.14
N LEU A 72 3.34 -9.26 -11.42
CA LEU A 72 2.68 -8.04 -11.91
C LEU A 72 1.16 -8.14 -11.73
N ALA A 73 0.55 -9.22 -12.20
CA ALA A 73 -0.89 -9.44 -12.12
C ALA A 73 -1.38 -9.44 -10.66
N ALA A 74 -0.68 -10.14 -9.78
CA ALA A 74 -1.01 -10.15 -8.35
C ALA A 74 -1.00 -8.74 -7.75
N ARG A 75 0.04 -7.95 -8.04
CA ARG A 75 0.14 -6.60 -7.50
C ARG A 75 -0.93 -5.66 -8.08
N VAL A 76 -1.29 -5.79 -9.36
CA VAL A 76 -2.38 -5.03 -9.98
C VAL A 76 -3.73 -5.38 -9.34
N ILE A 77 -4.01 -6.67 -9.12
CA ILE A 77 -5.22 -7.12 -8.42
C ILE A 77 -5.26 -6.53 -7.00
N ALA A 78 -4.14 -6.57 -6.28
CA ALA A 78 -4.05 -5.96 -4.95
C ALA A 78 -4.32 -4.45 -5.01
N ALA A 79 -3.67 -3.73 -5.94
CA ALA A 79 -3.86 -2.29 -6.13
C ALA A 79 -5.33 -1.94 -6.32
N LEU A 80 -5.99 -2.60 -7.27
CA LEU A 80 -7.40 -2.37 -7.59
C LEU A 80 -8.29 -2.72 -6.41
N THR A 81 -8.01 -3.82 -5.70
CA THR A 81 -8.78 -4.23 -4.52
C THR A 81 -8.77 -3.14 -3.45
N PHE A 82 -7.60 -2.59 -3.10
CA PHE A 82 -7.52 -1.51 -2.12
C PHE A 82 -8.15 -0.20 -2.61
N ASN A 83 -7.97 0.15 -3.88
CA ASN A 83 -8.64 1.32 -4.47
C ASN A 83 -10.16 1.22 -4.33
N VAL A 84 -10.73 0.05 -4.62
CA VAL A 84 -12.16 -0.21 -4.48
C VAL A 84 -12.58 -0.20 -3.00
N ILE A 85 -11.82 -0.84 -2.11
CA ILE A 85 -12.11 -0.81 -0.66
C ILE A 85 -12.17 0.64 -0.15
N PHE A 86 -11.12 1.42 -0.40
CA PHE A 86 -11.04 2.79 0.11
C PHE A 86 -12.14 3.67 -0.46
N LEU A 87 -12.47 3.53 -1.75
CA LEU A 87 -13.59 4.25 -2.34
C LEU A 87 -14.91 3.88 -1.66
N LEU A 88 -15.24 2.59 -1.59
CA LEU A 88 -16.52 2.14 -1.05
C LEU A 88 -16.67 2.46 0.44
N ILE A 89 -15.61 2.31 1.23
CA ILE A 89 -15.63 2.68 2.64
C ILE A 89 -15.71 4.20 2.82
N SER A 90 -15.02 5.00 1.99
CA SER A 90 -15.14 6.46 2.05
C SER A 90 -16.57 6.90 1.72
N LEU A 91 -17.17 6.36 0.66
CA LEU A 91 -18.58 6.62 0.32
C LEU A 91 -19.56 6.22 1.44
N HIS A 92 -19.22 5.19 2.21
CA HIS A 92 -20.05 4.71 3.32
C HIS A 92 -19.94 5.58 4.58
N LEU A 93 -18.70 5.91 4.99
CA LEU A 93 -18.40 6.68 6.20
C LEU A 93 -18.56 8.19 6.04
N GLY A 94 -18.43 8.69 4.81
CA GLY A 94 -18.38 10.11 4.53
C GLY A 94 -17.09 10.78 5.03
N GLN A 95 -16.97 12.08 4.73
CA GLN A 95 -15.74 12.86 4.92
C GLN A 95 -15.23 12.83 6.37
N GLY A 96 -16.15 12.74 7.33
CA GLY A 96 -15.82 12.65 8.76
C GLY A 96 -15.06 11.38 9.15
N GLY A 97 -15.09 10.32 8.34
CA GLY A 97 -14.32 9.09 8.60
C GLY A 97 -12.83 9.23 8.25
N GLY A 98 -12.49 10.15 7.34
CA GLY A 98 -11.12 10.40 6.90
C GLY A 98 -10.49 9.25 6.11
N THR A 99 -11.27 8.26 5.66
CA THR A 99 -10.74 7.04 5.00
C THR A 99 -9.92 7.36 3.76
N TYR A 100 -10.28 8.41 3.02
CA TYR A 100 -9.53 8.89 1.87
C TYR A 100 -8.07 9.27 2.20
N LEU A 101 -7.73 9.56 3.46
CA LEU A 101 -6.36 9.84 3.88
C LEU A 101 -5.44 8.62 3.75
N TYR A 102 -5.99 7.40 3.73
CA TYR A 102 -5.19 6.19 3.51
C TYR A 102 -4.63 6.08 2.09
N TYR A 103 -5.11 6.87 1.11
CA TYR A 103 -4.51 6.92 -0.22
C TYR A 103 -3.06 7.42 -0.21
N PHE A 104 -2.65 8.25 0.77
CA PHE A 104 -1.26 8.73 0.90
C PHE A 104 -0.26 7.60 1.22
N PRO A 105 -0.37 6.89 2.36
CA PRO A 105 0.56 5.81 2.67
C PRO A 105 0.43 4.67 1.66
N PHE A 106 -0.77 4.45 1.12
CA PHE A 106 -1.03 3.43 0.12
C PHE A 106 -0.28 3.67 -1.19
N THR A 107 -0.32 4.91 -1.71
CA THR A 107 0.42 5.26 -2.92
C THR A 107 1.91 5.09 -2.72
N MET A 108 2.44 5.47 -1.55
CA MET A 108 3.85 5.27 -1.21
C MET A 108 4.24 3.79 -1.13
N ALA A 109 3.42 2.96 -0.49
CA ALA A 109 3.63 1.52 -0.43
C ALA A 109 3.67 0.89 -1.83
N PHE A 110 2.77 1.31 -2.74
CA PHE A 110 2.73 0.81 -4.11
C PHE A 110 3.91 1.27 -4.95
N VAL A 111 4.34 2.54 -4.81
CA VAL A 111 5.59 3.02 -5.43
C VAL A 111 6.76 2.14 -4.99
N TYR A 112 6.89 1.86 -3.70
CA TYR A 112 7.95 0.98 -3.18
C TYR A 112 7.86 -0.45 -3.75
N LEU A 113 6.66 -1.04 -3.80
CA LEU A 113 6.46 -2.42 -4.26
C LEU A 113 6.63 -2.61 -5.76
N PHE A 114 6.29 -1.62 -6.58
CA PHE A 114 6.41 -1.68 -8.05
C PHE A 114 7.75 -1.18 -8.59
N TRP A 115 8.52 -0.45 -7.78
CA TRP A 115 9.85 0.04 -8.18
C TRP A 115 10.76 -1.10 -8.66
N SER A 116 10.62 -2.33 -8.11
CA SER A 116 11.48 -3.45 -8.48
C SER A 116 11.43 -3.85 -9.94
N ASP A 117 10.29 -3.61 -10.61
CA ASP A 117 10.05 -4.11 -11.96
C ASP A 117 10.63 -3.16 -13.03
N SER A 118 11.28 -2.06 -12.61
CA SER A 118 12.07 -1.13 -13.43
C SER A 118 11.33 -0.46 -14.60
N ASN A 119 10.05 -0.75 -14.79
CA ASN A 119 9.23 -0.13 -15.82
C ASN A 119 8.45 1.05 -15.20
N PRO A 120 8.86 2.31 -15.49
CA PRO A 120 8.25 3.49 -14.90
C PRO A 120 6.78 3.64 -15.30
N TYR A 121 6.37 3.14 -16.47
CA TYR A 121 5.00 3.28 -16.95
C TYR A 121 3.98 2.59 -16.03
N TYR A 122 4.31 1.42 -15.47
CA TYR A 122 3.40 0.74 -14.54
C TYR A 122 3.26 1.49 -13.22
N THR A 123 4.37 1.98 -12.67
CA THR A 123 4.36 2.79 -11.45
C THR A 123 3.56 4.07 -11.67
N THR A 124 3.77 4.77 -12.78
CA THR A 124 3.02 5.99 -13.13
C THR A 124 1.53 5.69 -13.31
N ALA A 125 1.17 4.64 -14.05
CA ALA A 125 -0.23 4.27 -14.26
C ALA A 125 -0.95 3.98 -12.93
N LEU A 126 -0.28 3.32 -11.98
CA LEU A 126 -0.82 3.05 -10.65
C LEU A 126 -0.97 4.30 -9.79
N VAL A 127 0.04 5.19 -9.81
CA VAL A 127 -0.06 6.48 -9.10
C VAL A 127 -1.22 7.30 -9.67
N VAL A 128 -1.35 7.39 -10.99
CA VAL A 128 -2.46 8.10 -11.64
C VAL A 128 -3.80 7.45 -11.26
N THR A 129 -3.88 6.12 -11.27
CA THR A 129 -5.10 5.40 -10.85
C THR A 129 -5.46 5.74 -9.41
N ASN A 130 -4.52 5.69 -8.47
CA ASN A 130 -4.76 6.05 -7.08
C ASN A 130 -5.23 7.50 -6.92
N LEU A 131 -4.65 8.43 -7.69
CA LEU A 131 -5.04 9.84 -7.66
C LEU A 131 -6.45 10.06 -8.22
N LEU A 132 -6.85 9.31 -9.26
CA LEU A 132 -8.21 9.35 -9.79
C LEU A 132 -9.22 8.84 -8.77
N PHE A 133 -8.90 7.75 -8.06
CA PHE A 133 -9.74 7.22 -6.99
C PHE A 133 -9.82 8.18 -5.79
N LEU A 134 -8.70 8.80 -5.40
CA LEU A 134 -8.69 9.84 -4.37
C LEU A 134 -9.58 11.04 -4.79
N ALA A 135 -9.45 11.50 -6.04
CA ALA A 135 -10.31 12.56 -6.56
C ALA A 135 -11.79 12.16 -6.55
N ALA A 136 -12.10 10.89 -6.88
CA ALA A 136 -13.44 10.36 -6.79
C ALA A 136 -13.98 10.39 -5.34
N CYS A 137 -13.17 10.00 -4.35
CA CYS A 137 -13.56 10.15 -2.94
C CYS A 137 -13.89 11.62 -2.64
N LEU A 138 -12.99 12.55 -2.96
CA LEU A 138 -13.19 13.97 -2.63
C LEU A 138 -14.43 14.61 -3.29
N VAL A 139 -14.89 14.07 -4.42
CA VAL A 139 -16.06 14.61 -5.16
C VAL A 139 -17.37 13.92 -4.75
N PHE A 140 -17.35 12.61 -4.51
CA PHE A 140 -18.57 11.81 -4.30
C PHE A 140 -18.84 11.45 -2.84
N GLU A 141 -17.88 11.66 -1.94
CA GLU A 141 -18.02 11.32 -0.53
C GLU A 141 -19.02 12.23 0.18
N PRO A 142 -20.05 11.66 0.85
CA PRO A 142 -21.06 12.44 1.56
C PRO A 142 -20.47 13.14 2.79
N ASP A 143 -21.06 14.26 3.20
CA ASP A 143 -20.61 15.00 4.38
C ASP A 143 -20.77 14.21 5.69
N LYS A 144 -21.74 13.29 5.74
CA LYS A 144 -22.08 12.46 6.90
C LYS A 144 -22.20 10.99 6.52
N PRO A 145 -22.01 10.04 7.47
CA PRO A 145 -22.24 8.63 7.23
C PRO A 145 -23.67 8.36 6.78
N GLN A 146 -23.87 7.48 5.81
CA GLN A 146 -25.20 7.24 5.22
C GLN A 146 -26.09 6.30 6.04
N ASN A 147 -25.50 5.38 6.81
CA ASN A 147 -26.23 4.22 7.35
C ASN A 147 -26.33 4.18 8.88
N TYR A 148 -25.66 5.09 9.58
CA TYR A 148 -25.73 5.18 11.03
C TYR A 148 -25.30 6.57 11.51
N ASP A 149 -26.02 7.10 12.51
CA ASP A 149 -25.76 8.43 13.05
C ASP A 149 -24.69 8.32 14.14
N VAL A 150 -23.44 8.64 13.78
CA VAL A 150 -22.34 8.69 14.75
C VAL A 150 -22.29 10.09 15.38
N PRO A 151 -22.25 10.20 16.72
CA PRO A 151 -22.05 11.49 17.37
C PRO A 151 -20.83 12.23 16.81
N GLU A 152 -20.96 13.54 16.57
CA GLU A 152 -19.91 14.36 15.96
C GLU A 152 -18.56 14.27 16.70
N SER A 153 -18.60 14.17 18.03
CA SER A 153 -17.42 13.96 18.87
C SER A 153 -16.66 12.67 18.56
N LYS A 154 -17.39 11.58 18.27
CA LYS A 154 -16.80 10.30 17.86
C LYS A 154 -16.27 10.37 16.42
N MET A 155 -16.99 11.02 15.50
CA MET A 155 -16.51 11.22 14.12
C MET A 155 -15.20 12.02 14.11
N ARG A 156 -15.11 13.09 14.89
CA ARG A 156 -13.87 13.87 15.03
C ARG A 156 -12.72 13.03 15.59
N TYR A 157 -13.00 12.15 16.56
CA TYR A 157 -11.99 11.24 17.09
C TYR A 157 -11.51 10.24 16.04
N ILE A 158 -12.43 9.62 15.30
CA ILE A 158 -12.12 8.71 14.18
C ILE A 158 -11.26 9.42 13.14
N PHE A 159 -11.65 10.64 12.74
CA PHE A 159 -10.88 11.44 11.80
C PHE A 159 -9.44 11.69 12.27
N ILE A 160 -9.26 12.15 13.52
CA ILE A 160 -7.92 12.45 14.07
C ILE A 160 -7.08 11.17 14.13
N LEU A 161 -7.66 10.06 14.57
CA LEU A 161 -6.97 8.76 14.62
C LEU A 161 -6.52 8.34 13.21
N THR A 162 -7.43 8.38 12.24
CA THR A 162 -7.16 8.06 10.83
C THR A 162 -6.09 8.96 10.25
N PHE A 163 -6.13 10.25 10.54
CA PHE A 163 -5.11 11.21 10.12
C PHE A 163 -3.73 10.86 10.69
N ILE A 164 -3.62 10.63 12.01
CA ILE A 164 -2.36 10.29 12.67
C ILE A 164 -1.79 8.99 12.11
N ILE A 165 -2.62 7.96 11.94
CA ILE A 165 -2.20 6.66 11.38
C ILE A 165 -1.73 6.85 9.93
N SER A 166 -2.52 7.53 9.10
CA SER A 166 -2.20 7.75 7.69
C SER A 166 -0.90 8.54 7.51
N PHE A 167 -0.73 9.60 8.30
CA PHE A 167 0.49 10.41 8.30
C PHE A 167 1.71 9.60 8.77
N SER A 168 1.57 8.86 9.88
CA SER A 168 2.66 8.02 10.42
C SER A 168 3.10 6.95 9.43
N LEU A 169 2.16 6.27 8.77
CA LEU A 169 2.45 5.29 7.74
C LEU A 169 3.13 5.94 6.53
N THR A 170 2.70 7.13 6.12
CA THR A 170 3.30 7.86 4.99
C THR A 170 4.76 8.19 5.30
N MET A 171 5.04 8.72 6.49
CA MET A 171 6.40 9.01 6.94
C MET A 171 7.26 7.75 7.04
N TYR A 172 6.69 6.65 7.54
CA TYR A 172 7.37 5.36 7.59
C TYR A 172 7.76 4.85 6.19
N PHE A 173 6.83 4.85 5.23
CA PHE A 173 7.13 4.44 3.86
C PHE A 173 8.13 5.38 3.17
N PHE A 174 8.03 6.68 3.42
CA PHE A 174 9.02 7.65 2.94
C PHE A 174 10.42 7.32 3.47
N PHE A 175 10.55 7.05 4.77
CA PHE A 175 11.81 6.64 5.39
C PHE A 175 12.35 5.32 4.81
N LEU A 176 11.49 4.33 4.56
CA LEU A 176 11.90 3.07 3.92
C LEU A 176 12.43 3.31 2.51
N ILE A 177 11.72 4.08 1.69
CA ILE A 177 12.13 4.42 0.32
C ILE A 177 13.46 5.18 0.34
N TYR A 178 13.60 6.18 1.21
CA TYR A 178 14.82 6.97 1.35
C TYR A 178 16.04 6.11 1.71
N ASN A 179 15.93 5.26 2.73
CA ASN A 179 17.02 4.38 3.13
C ASN A 179 17.39 3.37 2.05
N PHE A 180 16.38 2.87 1.33
CA PHE A 180 16.59 1.98 0.19
C PHE A 180 17.35 2.69 -0.94
N GLN A 181 16.96 3.91 -1.29
CA GLN A 181 17.64 4.73 -2.29
C GLN A 181 19.08 5.05 -1.89
N GLN A 182 19.32 5.46 -0.64
CA GLN A 182 20.67 5.71 -0.11
C GLN A 182 21.56 4.47 -0.20
N THR A 183 21.00 3.30 0.11
CA THR A 183 21.73 2.03 0.02
C THR A 183 22.08 1.69 -1.43
N LEU A 184 21.17 1.93 -2.38
CA LEU A 184 21.44 1.75 -3.81
C LEU A 184 22.49 2.72 -4.32
N TYR A 185 22.39 4.01 -3.98
CA TYR A 185 23.33 5.04 -4.39
C TYR A 185 24.77 4.73 -3.92
N LYS A 186 24.94 4.40 -2.63
CA LYS A 186 26.24 3.98 -2.08
C LYS A 186 26.82 2.76 -2.82
N ARG A 187 25.98 1.82 -3.26
CA ARG A 187 26.42 0.65 -4.02
C ARG A 187 26.93 1.03 -5.41
N ILE A 188 26.21 1.90 -6.13
CA ILE A 188 26.60 2.38 -7.46
C ILE A 188 27.94 3.11 -7.39
N MET A 189 28.10 4.04 -6.44
CA MET A 189 29.35 4.77 -6.22
C MET A 189 30.53 3.85 -5.91
N ASN A 190 30.32 2.82 -5.09
CA ASN A 190 31.37 1.84 -4.76
C ASN A 190 31.76 0.97 -5.96
N LEU A 191 30.80 0.64 -6.84
CA LEU A 191 31.07 -0.09 -8.08
C LEU A 191 31.86 0.76 -9.05
N GLU A 192 31.45 2.01 -9.26
CA GLU A 192 32.15 2.95 -10.14
C GLU A 192 33.59 3.19 -9.68
N LYS A 193 33.80 3.36 -8.36
CA LYS A 193 35.15 3.50 -7.79
C LYS A 193 36.02 2.27 -8.06
N ARG A 194 35.46 1.06 -7.98
CA ARG A 194 36.20 -0.18 -8.30
C ARG A 194 36.55 -0.26 -9.77
N THR A 195 35.60 0.05 -10.66
CA THR A 195 35.82 0.04 -12.11
C THR A 195 36.94 1.00 -12.50
N ARG A 196 36.96 2.22 -11.94
CA ARG A 196 38.03 3.21 -12.17
C ARG A 196 39.40 2.73 -11.69
N LEU A 197 39.46 2.06 -10.54
CA LEU A 197 40.71 1.51 -9.99
C LEU A 197 41.25 0.35 -10.84
N THR A 198 40.38 -0.48 -11.42
CA THR A 198 40.81 -1.55 -12.32
C THR A 198 41.28 -1.04 -13.67
N SER A 199 40.67 0.03 -14.21
CA SER A 199 41.08 0.63 -15.48
C SER A 199 42.37 1.43 -15.40
N SER A 200 42.78 1.90 -14.21
CA SER A 200 44.04 2.64 -14.01
C SER A 200 45.26 1.74 -13.80
N VAL A 201 45.07 0.42 -13.70
CA VAL A 201 46.14 -0.57 -13.47
C VAL A 201 46.52 -1.30 -14.77
N GLN A 202 45.77 -1.08 -15.87
CA GLN A 202 46.11 -1.51 -17.23
C GLN A 202 46.78 -0.37 -18.00
#